data_AF-A0A2A5NS71-F1
#
_entry.id   AF-A0A2A5NS71-F1
#
_cell.length_a   1.000
_cell.length_b   1.000
_cell.length_c   1.000
_cell.angle_alpha   90.00
_cell.angle_beta   90.00
_cell.angle_gamma   90.00
#
_symmetry.space_group_name_H-M   'P 1'
#
loop_
_entity.id
_entity.type
_entity.pdbx_description
1 polymer ?
#
loop_
_entity_poly.entity_id
_entity_poly.type
_entity_poly.pdbx_seq_one_letter_code
_entity_poly.pdbx_strand_id
1 'polypeptide(L)'
;MWRVGALLLGSSPETAGRVWATGRITRVTEPGRSQFVSVSAEVRRAYRAAAQKGHFEPGDTVNHSATPIPLDDTLVDSDGVLFVAGDVPMVRWTPTAGAAVPLDGYLADRVALLVDPPKGATD
;
A
#
# COMPACT_ATOMS: atom_id res chain seq x y z
N MET A 1 9.51 3.35 -3.84
CA MET A 1 8.90 2.58 -2.74
C MET A 1 8.43 1.25 -3.29
N TRP A 2 8.60 0.17 -2.55
CA TRP A 2 8.03 -1.15 -2.87
C TRP A 2 6.75 -1.38 -2.10
N ARG A 3 5.72 -1.90 -2.77
CA ARG A 3 4.47 -2.28 -2.08
C ARG A 3 4.53 -3.74 -1.67
N VAL A 4 4.41 -3.99 -0.37
CA VAL A 4 4.40 -5.33 0.22
C VAL A 4 3.11 -5.47 1.01
N GLY A 5 2.03 -5.80 0.29
CA GLY A 5 0.68 -5.94 0.85
C GLY A 5 0.12 -4.63 1.39
N ALA A 6 0.02 -4.51 2.71
CA ALA A 6 -0.50 -3.36 3.47
C ALA A 6 0.61 -2.33 3.85
N LEU A 7 1.87 -2.65 3.55
CA LEU A 7 3.02 -1.79 3.80
C LEU A 7 3.63 -1.28 2.50
N LEU A 8 4.18 -0.07 2.55
CA LEU A 8 5.11 0.46 1.56
C LEU A 8 6.49 0.57 2.20
N LEU A 9 7.50 0.02 1.53
CA LEU A 9 8.89 0.03 1.97
C LEU A 9 9.69 1.03 1.14
N GLY A 10 10.60 1.76 1.78
CA GLY A 10 11.59 2.57 1.09
C GLY A 10 12.46 1.72 0.17
N SER A 11 12.66 2.18 -1.07
CA SER A 11 13.42 1.44 -2.10
C SER A 11 14.58 2.24 -2.68
N SER A 12 14.75 3.49 -2.26
CA SER A 12 15.82 4.39 -2.69
C SER A 12 16.67 4.77 -1.48
N PRO A 13 17.91 5.26 -1.68
CA PRO A 13 18.75 5.72 -0.56
C PRO A 13 18.07 6.75 0.34
N GLU A 14 17.26 7.65 -0.21
CA GLU A 14 16.55 8.71 0.52
C GLU A 14 15.37 8.18 1.36
N THR A 15 14.83 7.03 0.95
CA THR A 15 13.66 6.41 1.58
C THR A 15 14.01 5.16 2.38
N ALA A 16 15.25 4.68 2.29
CA ALA A 16 15.72 3.47 2.95
C ALA A 16 15.43 3.49 4.46
N GLY A 17 14.99 2.35 4.99
CA GLY A 17 14.61 2.21 6.40
C GLY A 17 13.30 2.89 6.79
N ARG A 18 12.58 3.55 5.87
CA ARG A 18 11.26 4.14 6.14
C ARG A 18 10.13 3.22 5.69
N VAL A 19 9.03 3.27 6.42
CA VAL A 19 7.84 2.48 6.15
C VAL A 19 6.58 3.34 6.20
N TRP A 20 5.59 2.99 5.37
CA TRP A 20 4.30 3.65 5.35
C TRP A 20 3.16 2.63 5.32
N ALA A 21 2.03 2.98 5.93
CA ALA A 21 0.78 2.28 5.71
C ALA A 21 0.26 2.57 4.29
N THR A 22 -0.24 1.56 3.59
CA THR A 22 -0.92 1.78 2.30
C THR A 22 -2.20 2.57 2.52
N GLY A 23 -2.42 3.59 1.69
CA GLY A 23 -3.70 4.28 1.59
C GLY A 23 -4.56 3.71 0.46
N ARG A 24 -4.97 4.58 -0.47
CA ARG A 24 -5.76 4.19 -1.65
C ARG A 24 -4.87 3.85 -2.82
N ILE A 25 -5.28 2.90 -3.66
CA ILE A 25 -4.48 2.43 -4.78
C ILE A 25 -5.24 2.64 -6.07
N THR A 26 -4.60 3.25 -7.05
CA THR A 26 -5.16 3.47 -8.38
C THR A 26 -4.18 3.02 -9.45
N ARG A 27 -4.67 2.36 -10.48
CA ARG A 27 -3.89 2.13 -11.70
C ARG A 27 -4.01 3.35 -12.62
N VAL A 28 -2.88 3.83 -13.14
CA VAL A 28 -2.82 4.89 -14.16
C VAL A 28 -3.49 4.34 -15.41
N THR A 29 -4.69 4.84 -15.68
CA THR A 29 -5.51 4.48 -16.84
C THR A 29 -6.20 5.73 -17.31
N GLU A 30 -6.50 5.82 -18.60
CA GLU A 30 -7.23 6.94 -19.17
C GLU A 30 -8.52 7.19 -18.34
N PRO A 31 -8.67 8.37 -17.73
CA PRO A 31 -9.89 8.71 -17.02
C PRO A 31 -10.96 8.90 -18.09
N GLY A 32 -11.76 7.87 -18.34
CA GLY A 32 -12.90 7.92 -19.26
C GLY A 32 -13.79 9.15 -19.01
N ARG A 33 -14.64 9.47 -19.99
CA ARG A 33 -15.48 10.70 -19.98
C ARG A 33 -16.39 10.74 -18.75
N SER A 34 -16.62 11.95 -18.21
CA SER A 34 -17.58 12.17 -17.11
C SER A 34 -18.98 11.73 -17.54
N GLN A 35 -19.64 10.93 -16.70
CA GLN A 35 -21.01 10.47 -16.94
C GLN A 35 -21.96 10.85 -15.79
N PHE A 36 -21.44 11.45 -14.70
CA PHE A 36 -22.21 11.88 -13.53
C PHE A 36 -23.10 10.79 -12.91
N VAL A 37 -22.73 9.51 -13.07
CA VAL A 37 -23.54 8.37 -12.64
C VAL A 37 -23.62 8.27 -11.11
N SER A 38 -22.51 8.56 -10.40
CA SER A 38 -22.50 8.65 -8.93
C SER A 38 -21.28 9.41 -8.40
N VAL A 39 -21.40 9.93 -7.17
CA VAL A 39 -20.29 10.60 -6.45
C VAL A 39 -19.08 9.67 -6.31
N SER A 40 -19.28 8.40 -5.98
CA SER A 40 -18.18 7.42 -5.87
C SER A 40 -17.47 7.17 -7.20
N ALA A 41 -18.20 7.18 -8.32
CA ALA A 41 -17.60 7.04 -9.65
C ALA A 41 -16.75 8.26 -10.01
N GLU A 42 -17.23 9.46 -9.71
CA GLU A 42 -16.47 10.69 -9.97
C GLU A 42 -15.24 10.82 -9.08
N VAL A 43 -15.30 10.40 -7.81
CA VAL A 43 -14.12 10.32 -6.93
C VAL A 43 -13.05 9.41 -7.54
N ARG A 44 -13.41 8.23 -8.06
CA ARG A 44 -12.45 7.33 -8.73
C ARG A 44 -11.90 7.92 -10.04
N ARG A 45 -12.72 8.68 -10.80
CA ARG A 45 -12.26 9.40 -12.00
C ARG A 45 -11.25 10.47 -11.65
N ALA A 46 -11.50 11.24 -10.59
CA ALA A 46 -10.59 12.28 -10.11
C ALA A 46 -9.23 11.71 -9.70
N TYR A 47 -9.19 10.56 -9.01
CA TYR A 47 -7.92 9.90 -8.68
C TYR A 47 -7.16 9.41 -9.91
N ARG A 48 -7.86 8.85 -10.93
CA ARG A 48 -7.21 8.45 -12.20
C ARG A 48 -6.65 9.66 -12.95
N ALA A 49 -7.40 10.77 -12.99
CA ALA A 49 -6.92 12.02 -13.59
C ALA A 49 -5.72 12.61 -12.83
N ALA A 50 -5.69 12.51 -11.50
CA ALA A 50 -4.54 12.90 -10.70
C ALA A 50 -3.31 12.01 -10.97
N ALA A 51 -3.52 10.70 -11.12
CA ALA A 51 -2.47 9.75 -11.44
C ALA A 51 -1.88 9.98 -12.85
N GLN A 52 -2.72 10.25 -13.86
CA GLN A 52 -2.28 10.59 -15.23
C GLN A 52 -1.56 11.94 -15.31
N LYS A 53 -1.90 12.89 -14.43
CA LYS A 53 -1.17 14.17 -14.31
C LYS A 53 0.16 14.05 -13.57
N GLY A 54 0.37 13.00 -12.78
CA GLY A 54 1.68 12.66 -12.25
C GLY A 54 2.58 12.16 -13.37
N HIS A 55 3.90 12.28 -13.21
CA HIS A 55 4.90 11.75 -14.15
C HIS A 55 4.98 10.21 -14.07
N PHE A 56 3.82 9.53 -14.14
CA PHE A 56 3.68 8.07 -14.11
C PHE A 56 3.29 7.58 -15.49
N GLU A 57 3.78 6.39 -15.86
CA GLU A 57 3.45 5.79 -17.14
C GLU A 57 2.06 5.14 -17.10
N PRO A 58 1.33 5.07 -18.24
CA PRO A 58 0.11 4.29 -18.33
C PRO A 58 0.33 2.85 -17.86
N GLY A 59 -0.53 2.35 -16.98
CA GLY A 59 -0.39 1.03 -16.35
C GLY A 59 0.26 1.04 -14.97
N ASP A 60 0.95 2.12 -14.59
CA ASP A 60 1.58 2.23 -13.27
C ASP A 60 0.57 2.14 -12.13
N THR A 61 1.01 1.63 -10.98
CA THR A 61 0.21 1.61 -9.75
C THR A 61 0.65 2.73 -8.82
N VAL A 62 -0.27 3.67 -8.55
CA VAL A 62 -0.04 4.81 -7.67
C VAL A 62 -0.72 4.56 -6.32
N ASN A 63 0.03 4.73 -5.24
CA ASN A 63 -0.47 4.72 -3.87
C ASN A 63 -0.71 6.16 -3.40
N HIS A 64 -1.96 6.47 -3.09
CA HIS A 64 -2.41 7.76 -2.58
C HIS A 64 -2.61 7.67 -1.07
N SER A 65 -2.42 8.80 -0.38
CA SER A 65 -2.66 8.89 1.07
C SER A 65 -1.87 7.88 1.89
N ALA A 66 -0.62 7.59 1.49
CA ALA A 66 0.29 6.79 2.29
C ALA A 66 0.66 7.55 3.58
N THR A 67 0.52 6.90 4.73
CA THR A 67 0.81 7.50 6.04
C THR A 67 2.13 6.97 6.57
N PRO A 68 3.12 7.83 6.88
CA PRO A 68 4.37 7.38 7.48
C PRO A 68 4.12 6.66 8.81
N ILE A 69 4.84 5.57 9.05
CA ILE A 69 4.85 4.88 10.33
C ILE A 69 6.23 5.11 10.95
N PRO A 70 6.32 5.85 12.06
CA PRO A 70 7.57 5.99 12.82
C PRO A 70 8.06 4.61 13.28
N LEU A 71 9.36 4.33 13.10
CA LEU A 71 10.00 3.11 13.59
C LEU A 71 10.69 3.41 14.92
N ASP A 72 9.87 3.69 15.92
CA ASP A 72 10.26 4.00 17.29
C ASP A 72 9.31 3.30 18.28
N ASP A 73 9.45 3.61 19.57
CA ASP A 73 8.71 2.97 20.65
C ASP A 73 7.18 3.17 20.55
N THR A 74 6.69 4.08 19.69
CA THR A 74 5.25 4.26 19.43
C THR A 74 4.59 3.06 18.74
N LEU A 75 5.39 2.10 18.25
CA LEU A 75 4.89 0.86 17.69
C LEU A 75 4.38 -0.13 18.74
N VAL A 76 4.86 -0.05 19.98
CA VAL A 76 4.49 -1.00 21.04
C VAL A 76 3.00 -0.87 21.34
N ASP A 77 2.28 -1.98 21.21
CA ASP A 77 0.83 -2.12 21.39
C ASP A 77 0.00 -1.11 20.57
N SER A 78 0.55 -0.64 19.44
CA SER A 78 -0.13 0.30 18.55
C SER A 78 -1.35 -0.32 17.87
N ASP A 79 -2.36 0.52 17.62
CA ASP A 79 -3.54 0.16 16.81
C ASP A 79 -3.29 0.23 15.30
N GLY A 80 -2.06 0.58 14.90
CA GLY A 80 -1.63 0.70 13.51
C GLY A 80 -1.57 -0.64 12.75
N VAL A 81 -1.35 -0.54 11.44
CA VAL A 81 -1.14 -1.73 10.57
C VAL A 81 0.15 -2.47 10.87
N LEU A 82 1.16 -1.76 11.37
CA LEU A 82 2.42 -2.29 11.89
C LEU A 82 2.49 -1.89 13.37
N PHE A 83 2.78 -2.86 14.22
CA PHE A 83 2.86 -2.68 15.67
C PHE A 83 3.75 -3.76 16.27
N VAL A 84 4.14 -3.61 17.53
CA VAL A 84 4.88 -4.63 18.29
C VAL A 84 3.97 -5.13 19.40
N ALA A 85 3.80 -6.44 19.50
CA ALA A 85 3.09 -7.09 20.60
C ALA A 85 4.10 -7.90 21.43
N GLY A 86 4.38 -7.46 22.65
CA GLY A 86 5.52 -7.95 23.42
C GLY A 86 6.83 -7.62 22.70
N ASP A 87 7.55 -8.65 22.22
CA ASP A 87 8.79 -8.50 21.45
C ASP A 87 8.62 -8.90 19.97
N VAL A 88 7.38 -9.12 19.52
CA VAL A 88 7.10 -9.60 18.17
C VAL A 88 6.53 -8.48 17.31
N PRO A 89 7.19 -8.07 16.21
CA PRO A 89 6.61 -7.19 15.23
C PRO A 89 5.46 -7.90 14.50
N MET A 90 4.30 -7.27 14.48
CA MET A 90 3.06 -7.80 13.95
C MET A 90 2.51 -6.89 12.85
N VAL A 91 1.83 -7.49 11.88
CA VAL A 91 1.12 -6.79 10.81
C VAL A 91 -0.34 -7.21 10.79
N ARG A 92 -1.22 -6.22 10.65
CA ARG A 92 -2.64 -6.41 10.36
C ARG A 92 -3.00 -5.76 9.03
N TRP A 93 -3.98 -6.32 8.32
CA TRP A 93 -4.35 -5.85 6.98
C TRP A 93 -4.88 -4.40 6.96
N THR A 94 -5.69 -4.05 7.96
CA THR A 94 -6.19 -2.70 8.22
C THR A 94 -6.11 -2.41 9.72
N PRO A 95 -6.09 -1.14 10.16
CA PRO A 95 -6.09 -0.82 11.59
C PRO A 95 -7.25 -1.47 12.37
N THR A 96 -8.39 -1.64 11.70
CA THR A 96 -9.62 -2.25 12.23
C THR A 96 -9.69 -3.77 12.09
N ALA A 97 -8.71 -4.42 11.47
CA ALA A 97 -8.69 -5.87 11.34
C ALA A 97 -8.32 -6.52 12.68
N GLY A 98 -9.15 -7.45 13.17
CA GLY A 98 -8.89 -8.16 14.43
C GLY A 98 -7.81 -9.24 14.34
N ALA A 99 -7.41 -9.65 13.13
CA ALA A 99 -6.35 -10.62 12.92
C ALA A 99 -5.03 -9.92 12.56
N ALA A 100 -3.96 -10.33 13.22
CA ALA A 100 -2.59 -9.92 12.94
C ALA A 100 -1.69 -11.16 12.79
N VAL A 101 -0.63 -11.01 12.01
CA VAL A 101 0.37 -12.06 11.76
C VAL A 101 1.77 -11.50 12.04
N PRO A 102 2.75 -12.35 12.38
CA PRO A 102 4.15 -11.94 12.49
C PRO A 102 4.66 -11.29 11.20
N LEU A 103 5.39 -10.17 11.34
CA LEU A 103 5.90 -9.38 10.23
C LEU A 103 6.84 -10.19 9.32
N ASP A 104 7.67 -11.05 9.90
CA ASP A 104 8.63 -11.87 9.16
C ASP A 104 7.94 -12.82 8.17
N GLY A 105 6.97 -13.62 8.65
CA GLY A 105 6.17 -14.52 7.82
C GLY A 105 5.35 -13.76 6.79
N TYR A 106 4.76 -12.62 7.19
CA TYR A 106 4.05 -11.74 6.27
C TYR A 106 4.94 -11.24 5.13
N LEU A 107 6.12 -10.72 5.43
CA LEU A 107 7.05 -10.22 4.41
C LEU A 107 7.52 -11.34 3.49
N ALA A 108 7.85 -12.51 4.04
CA ALA A 108 8.26 -13.67 3.26
C ALA A 108 7.18 -14.07 2.25
N ASP A 109 5.93 -14.22 2.69
CA ASP A 109 4.79 -14.57 1.83
C ASP A 109 4.56 -13.50 0.74
N ARG A 110 4.55 -12.22 1.12
CA ARG A 110 4.29 -11.13 0.19
C ARG A 110 5.41 -10.93 -0.82
N VAL A 111 6.67 -11.15 -0.44
CA VAL A 111 7.82 -11.12 -1.35
C VAL A 111 7.80 -12.32 -2.28
N ALA A 112 7.50 -13.52 -1.78
CA ALA A 112 7.39 -14.71 -2.62
C ALA A 112 6.37 -14.51 -3.75
N LEU A 113 5.21 -13.92 -3.46
CA LEU A 113 4.20 -13.59 -4.47
C LEU A 113 4.66 -12.56 -5.52
N LEU A 114 5.65 -11.73 -5.21
CA LEU A 114 6.21 -10.75 -6.15
C LEU A 114 7.34 -11.37 -7.00
N VAL A 115 8.11 -12.29 -6.42
CA VAL A 115 9.26 -12.93 -7.08
C VAL A 115 8.81 -14.11 -7.96
N ASP A 116 7.86 -14.91 -7.48
CA ASP A 116 7.27 -16.04 -8.19
C ASP A 116 5.73 -15.89 -8.24
N PRO A 117 5.24 -14.97 -9.10
CA PRO A 117 3.82 -14.71 -9.18
C PRO A 117 3.07 -15.92 -9.74
N PRO A 118 1.94 -16.34 -9.13
CA PRO A 118 1.14 -17.44 -9.67
C PRO A 118 0.64 -17.10 -11.07
N LYS A 119 0.48 -18.14 -11.90
CA LYS A 119 0.05 -18.01 -13.30
C LYS A 119 -1.24 -17.17 -13.41
N GLY A 120 -1.21 -16.12 -14.22
CA GLY A 120 -2.33 -15.18 -14.41
C GLY A 120 -2.36 -13.98 -13.46
N ALA A 121 -1.34 -13.79 -12.62
CA ALA A 121 -1.26 -12.63 -11.71
C ALA A 121 -0.66 -11.35 -12.34
N THR A 122 -0.05 -11.46 -13.52
CA THR A 122 0.53 -10.33 -14.28
C THR A 122 -0.03 -10.34 -15.71
N ASP A 123 -1.04 -9.50 -15.93
CA ASP A 123 -1.54 -9.04 -17.23
C ASP A 123 -1.35 -7.50 -17.32
#